data_AF-A0A528EIR0-F1
#
_entry.id   AF-A0A528EIR0-F1
#
_cell.length_a   1.000
_cell.length_b   1.000
_cell.length_c   1.000
_cell.angle_alpha   90.00
_cell.angle_beta   90.00
_cell.angle_gamma   90.00
#
_symmetry.space_group_name_H-M   'P 1'
#
loop_
_entity.id
_entity.type
_entity.pdbx_description
1 polymer ?
#
loop_
_entity_poly.entity_id
_entity_poly.type
_entity_poly.pdbx_seq_one_letter_code
_entity_poly.pdbx_strand_id
1 'polypeptide(L)'
;MAKSLAYWLDATSLVDRASGEARKKSGPPASKLGKLVHATDPHFEYSVTAWFVHLMLARRRGSVWNWFFNDFRSHSFARDSCIEEFGRHLREHALNQTTLGVVQREVACLLSTYAALPANEPVDPDDVTVSPMRSLALLVKHHNTGRFEKTQP
;
A
#
# COMPACT_ATOMS: atom_id res chain seq x y z
N MET A 1 -5.63 -16.09 -2.92
CA MET A 1 -4.34 -15.49 -3.36
C MET A 1 -4.38 -14.87 -4.75
N ALA A 2 -4.84 -15.55 -5.81
CA ALA A 2 -4.83 -15.01 -7.19
C ALA A 2 -5.51 -13.64 -7.38
N LYS A 3 -6.68 -13.41 -6.75
CA LYS A 3 -7.37 -12.10 -6.80
C LYS A 3 -6.56 -10.98 -6.15
N SER A 4 -5.85 -11.28 -5.06
CA SER A 4 -4.98 -10.32 -4.37
C SER A 4 -3.76 -9.98 -5.20
N LEU A 5 -3.15 -10.97 -5.87
CA LEU A 5 -2.03 -10.73 -6.80
C LEU A 5 -2.47 -9.83 -7.97
N ALA A 6 -3.60 -10.15 -8.59
CA ALA A 6 -4.15 -9.34 -9.68
C ALA A 6 -4.47 -7.90 -9.22
N TYR A 7 -4.97 -7.76 -8.00
CA TYR A 7 -5.19 -6.45 -7.39
C TYR A 7 -3.89 -5.68 -7.21
N TRP A 8 -2.85 -6.30 -6.64
CA TRP A 8 -1.58 -5.62 -6.38
C TRP A 8 -0.87 -5.21 -7.66
N LEU A 9 -0.82 -6.07 -8.68
CA LEU A 9 -0.25 -5.73 -9.99
C LEU A 9 -0.94 -4.50 -10.61
N ASP A 10 -2.26 -4.39 -10.44
CA ASP A 10 -3.05 -3.23 -10.88
C ASP A 10 -2.82 -2.01 -9.98
N ALA A 11 -2.80 -2.19 -8.66
CA ALA A 11 -2.60 -1.13 -7.66
C ALA A 11 -1.25 -0.43 -7.82
N THR A 12 -0.20 -1.20 -8.09
CA THR A 12 1.16 -0.71 -8.31
C THR A 12 1.43 -0.28 -9.75
N SER A 13 0.43 -0.36 -10.63
CA SER A 13 0.53 -0.02 -12.04
C SER A 13 1.63 -0.79 -12.79
N LEU A 14 1.91 -2.04 -12.39
CA LEU A 14 2.84 -2.93 -13.09
C LEU A 14 2.19 -3.63 -14.30
N VAL A 15 0.86 -3.65 -14.35
CA VAL A 15 0.09 -4.14 -15.51
C VAL A 15 -0.84 -3.05 -16.02
N ASP A 16 -1.10 -3.05 -17.31
CA ASP A 16 -2.10 -2.18 -17.90
C ASP A 16 -3.49 -2.81 -17.73
N ARG A 17 -4.43 -2.05 -17.18
CA ARG A 17 -5.85 -2.37 -17.27
C ARG A 17 -6.30 -2.17 -18.71
N ALA A 18 -6.10 -3.18 -19.55
CA ALA A 18 -6.68 -3.19 -20.89
C ALA A 18 -8.21 -3.07 -20.76
N SER A 19 -8.79 -2.04 -21.35
CA SER A 19 -10.23 -1.90 -21.54
C SER A 19 -10.70 -2.90 -22.58
N GLY A 20 -11.42 -3.94 -22.14
CA GLY A 20 -12.15 -4.84 -23.04
C GLY A 20 -11.32 -5.99 -23.65
N GLU A 21 -11.97 -7.15 -23.70
CA GLU A 21 -11.68 -8.37 -24.49
C GLU A 21 -10.35 -9.14 -24.27
N ALA A 22 -9.20 -8.50 -24.03
CA ALA A 22 -7.90 -9.18 -23.84
C ALA A 22 -7.85 -10.07 -22.57
N ARG A 23 -8.80 -9.88 -21.65
CA ARG A 23 -8.86 -10.57 -20.35
C ARG A 23 -9.16 -12.08 -20.46
N LYS A 24 -9.65 -12.56 -21.60
CA LYS A 24 -10.22 -13.93 -21.71
C LYS A 24 -9.20 -15.06 -21.86
N LYS A 25 -7.90 -14.82 -22.13
CA LYS A 25 -6.94 -15.92 -22.33
C LYS A 25 -5.53 -15.75 -21.72
N SER A 26 -4.99 -14.55 -21.53
CA SER A 26 -3.55 -14.37 -21.19
C SER A 26 -3.22 -13.39 -20.05
N GLY A 27 -4.22 -12.90 -19.31
CA GLY A 27 -4.00 -11.87 -18.28
C GLY A 27 -3.70 -10.48 -18.85
N PRO A 28 -3.66 -9.43 -18.02
CA PRO A 28 -3.35 -8.08 -18.47
C PRO A 28 -1.87 -7.96 -18.88
N PRO A 29 -1.54 -7.24 -19.96
CA PRO A 29 -0.15 -7.03 -20.35
C PRO A 29 0.59 -6.17 -19.32
N ALA A 30 1.92 -6.35 -19.23
CA ALA A 30 2.76 -5.49 -18.40
C ALA A 30 2.71 -4.04 -18.90
N SER A 31 2.57 -3.10 -17.96
CA SER A 31 2.57 -1.67 -18.25
C SER A 31 3.95 -1.19 -18.68
N LYS A 32 4.06 0.09 -19.07
CA LYS A 32 5.39 0.71 -19.29
C LYS A 32 6.28 0.60 -18.05
N LEU A 33 5.73 0.84 -16.86
CA LEU A 33 6.46 0.69 -15.60
C LEU A 33 6.82 -0.78 -15.33
N GLY A 34 5.87 -1.70 -15.52
CA GLY A 34 6.11 -3.12 -15.30
C GLY A 34 7.19 -3.70 -16.20
N LYS A 35 7.21 -3.32 -17.48
CA LYS A 35 8.27 -3.69 -18.43
C LYS A 35 9.63 -3.15 -18.00
N LEU A 36 9.68 -1.90 -17.55
CA LEU A 36 10.92 -1.28 -17.08
C LEU A 36 11.46 -2.00 -15.85
N VAL A 37 10.62 -2.17 -14.82
CA VAL A 37 10.98 -2.88 -13.59
C VAL A 37 11.45 -4.31 -13.90
N HIS A 38 10.73 -5.05 -14.74
CA HIS A 38 11.13 -6.40 -15.12
C HIS A 38 12.49 -6.45 -15.84
N ALA A 39 12.82 -5.44 -16.63
CA ALA A 39 14.09 -5.37 -17.36
C ALA A 39 15.28 -4.93 -16.49
N THR A 40 15.05 -4.07 -15.48
CA THR A 40 16.13 -3.42 -14.73
C THR A 40 16.25 -3.86 -13.27
N ASP A 41 15.13 -4.25 -12.66
CA ASP A 41 15.05 -4.64 -11.24
C ASP A 41 13.93 -5.68 -11.00
N PRO A 42 14.02 -6.88 -11.62
CA PRO A 42 12.99 -7.91 -11.51
C PRO A 42 12.80 -8.44 -10.08
N HIS A 43 13.79 -8.24 -9.21
CA HIS A 43 13.82 -8.74 -7.84
C HIS A 43 13.55 -7.66 -6.78
N PHE A 44 13.27 -6.41 -7.17
CA PHE A 44 13.01 -5.28 -6.26
C PHE A 44 14.19 -5.01 -5.30
N GLU A 45 15.42 -5.16 -5.79
CA GLU A 45 16.65 -4.96 -5.03
C GLU A 45 16.95 -3.48 -4.78
N TYR A 46 16.51 -2.58 -5.67
CA TYR A 46 16.77 -1.16 -5.55
C TYR A 46 15.60 -0.43 -4.86
N SER A 47 15.91 0.39 -3.86
CA SER A 47 14.92 1.21 -3.14
C SER A 47 14.13 2.14 -4.06
N VAL A 48 14.73 2.59 -5.17
CA VAL A 48 14.07 3.45 -6.16
C VAL A 48 12.85 2.77 -6.80
N THR A 49 12.87 1.45 -6.99
CA THR A 49 11.74 0.68 -7.51
C THR A 49 10.58 0.71 -6.53
N ALA A 50 10.88 0.57 -5.23
CA ALA A 50 9.88 0.70 -4.18
C ALA A 50 9.29 2.12 -4.12
N TRP A 51 10.10 3.16 -4.31
CA TRP A 51 9.63 4.54 -4.42
C TRP A 51 8.68 4.74 -5.61
N PHE A 52 9.00 4.21 -6.79
CA PHE A 52 8.09 4.30 -7.95
C PHE A 52 6.75 3.62 -7.68
N VAL A 53 6.78 2.43 -7.08
CA VAL A 53 5.56 1.71 -6.68
C VAL A 53 4.76 2.49 -5.64
N HIS A 54 5.42 3.06 -4.64
CA HIS A 54 4.79 3.93 -3.65
C HIS A 54 4.09 5.13 -4.33
N LEU A 55 4.77 5.79 -5.27
CA LEU A 55 4.18 6.90 -6.02
C LEU A 55 2.94 6.50 -6.84
N MET A 56 2.87 5.25 -7.32
CA MET A 56 1.69 4.73 -8.01
C MET A 56 0.52 4.46 -7.03
N LEU A 57 0.82 3.93 -5.84
CA LEU A 57 -0.19 3.71 -4.80
C LEU A 57 -0.71 5.04 -4.25
N ALA A 58 0.18 5.98 -3.93
CA ALA A 58 -0.16 7.28 -3.35
C ALA A 58 -0.98 8.16 -4.30
N ARG A 59 -0.88 7.99 -5.63
CA ARG A 59 -1.70 8.72 -6.61
C ARG A 59 -3.04 8.04 -6.96
N ARG A 60 -3.26 6.80 -6.51
CA ARG A 60 -4.46 6.03 -6.86
C ARG A 60 -5.68 6.58 -6.11
N ARG A 61 -6.39 7.51 -6.74
CA ARG A 61 -7.56 8.19 -6.18
C ARG A 61 -8.60 7.23 -5.63
N GLY A 62 -9.22 7.60 -4.51
CA GLY A 62 -10.25 6.81 -3.84
C GLY A 62 -9.74 5.54 -3.15
N SER A 63 -8.41 5.40 -2.99
CA SER A 63 -7.81 4.31 -2.23
C SER A 63 -7.33 4.77 -0.86
N VAL A 64 -7.19 3.83 0.08
CA VAL A 64 -6.68 4.13 1.43
C VAL A 64 -5.26 4.70 1.39
N TRP A 65 -4.41 4.29 0.43
CA TRP A 65 -3.06 4.83 0.25
C TRP A 65 -3.08 6.30 -0.15
N ASN A 66 -3.91 6.66 -1.13
CA ASN A 66 -4.01 8.04 -1.57
C ASN A 66 -4.49 8.95 -0.44
N TRP A 67 -5.55 8.56 0.27
CA TRP A 67 -6.01 9.31 1.45
C TRP A 67 -4.93 9.41 2.54
N PHE A 68 -4.28 8.30 2.89
CA PHE A 68 -3.33 8.28 4.00
C PHE A 68 -2.07 9.13 3.77
N PHE A 69 -1.54 9.12 2.55
CA PHE A 69 -0.32 9.87 2.24
C PHE A 69 -0.57 11.32 1.85
N ASN A 70 -1.76 11.68 1.35
CA ASN A 70 -2.04 13.05 0.90
C ASN A 70 -2.96 13.85 1.84
N ASP A 71 -3.93 13.21 2.49
CA ASP A 71 -4.98 13.90 3.25
C ASP A 71 -4.87 13.70 4.76
N PHE A 72 -4.45 12.51 5.21
CA PHE A 72 -4.35 12.18 6.64
C PHE A 72 -3.21 12.94 7.33
N ARG A 73 -3.58 13.79 8.30
CA ARG A 73 -2.69 14.77 8.94
C ARG A 73 -2.01 14.28 10.22
N SER A 74 -2.57 13.28 10.90
CA SER A 74 -2.04 12.81 12.18
C SER A 74 -0.68 12.14 12.01
N HIS A 75 0.36 12.70 12.65
CA HIS A 75 1.73 12.16 12.59
C HIS A 75 1.88 10.94 13.49
N SER A 76 1.35 10.99 14.71
CA SER A 76 1.27 9.86 15.64
C SER A 76 -0.18 9.49 15.90
N PHE A 77 -0.54 8.22 15.73
CA PHE A 77 -1.94 7.78 15.80
C PHE A 77 -2.08 6.34 16.31
N ALA A 78 -3.26 6.02 16.84
CA ALA A 78 -3.67 4.65 17.10
C ALA A 78 -4.39 4.08 15.89
N ARG A 79 -4.36 2.75 15.72
CA ARG A 79 -5.05 2.05 14.61
C ARG A 79 -6.53 2.45 14.53
N ASP A 80 -7.22 2.46 15.66
CA ASP A 80 -8.66 2.73 15.72
C ASP A 80 -8.99 4.16 15.29
N SER A 81 -8.16 5.13 15.69
CA SER A 81 -8.30 6.51 15.22
C SER A 81 -8.14 6.62 13.71
N CYS A 82 -7.16 5.91 13.11
CA CYS A 82 -6.99 5.88 11.66
C CYS A 82 -8.19 5.25 10.93
N ILE A 83 -8.77 4.19 11.48
CA ILE A 83 -10.00 3.55 10.96
C ILE A 83 -11.17 4.54 11.00
N GLU A 84 -11.35 5.24 12.11
CA GLU A 84 -12.42 6.22 12.27
C GLU A 84 -12.30 7.37 11.27
N GLU A 85 -11.09 7.94 11.14
CA GLU A 85 -10.82 9.05 10.21
C GLU A 85 -10.98 8.63 8.75
N PHE A 86 -10.51 7.44 8.36
CA PHE A 86 -10.71 6.93 6.99
C PHE A 86 -12.19 6.68 6.72
N GLY A 87 -12.90 6.10 7.68
CA GLY A 87 -14.35 5.88 7.59
C GLY A 87 -15.12 7.19 7.43
N ARG A 88 -14.72 8.25 8.13
CA ARG A 88 -15.29 9.60 7.97
C ARG A 88 -15.02 10.16 6.57
N HIS A 89 -13.77 10.09 6.10
CA HIS A 89 -13.41 10.54 4.77
C HIS A 89 -14.24 9.86 3.67
N LEU A 90 -14.44 8.53 3.78
CA LEU A 90 -15.27 7.78 2.83
C LEU A 90 -16.75 8.19 2.89
N ARG A 91 -17.31 8.47 4.08
CA ARG A 91 -18.69 8.95 4.20
C ARG A 91 -18.91 10.27 3.47
N GLU A 92 -17.90 11.15 3.49
CA GLU A 92 -17.96 12.48 2.90
C GLU A 92 -17.69 12.48 1.38
N HIS A 93 -16.80 11.61 0.89
CA HIS A 93 -16.27 11.71 -0.49
C HIS A 93 -16.61 10.51 -1.39
N ALA A 94 -16.97 9.35 -0.82
CA ALA A 94 -17.19 8.16 -1.63
C ALA A 94 -18.58 8.15 -2.28
N LEU A 95 -18.61 7.89 -3.60
CA LEU A 95 -19.86 7.71 -4.35
C LEU A 95 -20.69 6.54 -3.81
N ASN A 96 -20.03 5.45 -3.39
CA ASN A 96 -20.65 4.28 -2.82
C ASN A 96 -20.11 4.04 -1.42
N GLN A 97 -21.02 3.90 -0.45
CA GLN A 97 -20.67 3.61 0.93
C GLN A 97 -20.17 2.18 1.09
N THR A 98 -19.29 1.98 2.06
CA THR A 98 -18.72 0.67 2.39
C THR A 98 -18.99 0.30 3.84
N THR A 99 -18.75 -0.95 4.21
CA THR A 99 -18.94 -1.42 5.59
C THR A 99 -17.71 -1.14 6.45
N LEU A 100 -17.90 -1.00 7.76
CA LEU A 100 -16.79 -0.85 8.72
C LEU A 100 -15.75 -1.96 8.58
N GLY A 101 -16.19 -3.21 8.36
CA GLY A 101 -15.28 -4.35 8.15
C GLY A 101 -14.43 -4.26 6.88
N VAL A 102 -14.84 -3.48 5.87
CA VAL A 102 -13.98 -3.17 4.72
C VAL A 102 -12.96 -2.10 5.11
N VAL A 103 -13.39 -1.02 5.75
CA VAL A 103 -12.50 0.07 6.23
C VAL A 103 -11.38 -0.48 7.11
N GLN A 104 -11.73 -1.34 8.08
CA GLN A 104 -10.78 -2.00 8.97
C GLN A 104 -9.74 -2.82 8.20
N ARG A 105 -10.16 -3.57 7.18
CA ARG A 105 -9.26 -4.40 6.36
C ARG A 105 -8.35 -3.56 5.46
N GLU A 106 -8.87 -2.49 4.87
CA GLU A 106 -8.07 -1.55 4.06
C GLU A 106 -6.98 -0.89 4.91
N VAL A 107 -7.34 -0.36 6.09
CA VAL A 107 -6.36 0.23 7.02
C VAL A 107 -5.37 -0.82 7.52
N ALA A 108 -5.82 -2.03 7.86
CA ALA A 108 -4.90 -3.10 8.27
C ALA A 108 -3.90 -3.45 7.16
N CYS A 109 -4.36 -3.53 5.90
CA CYS A 109 -3.52 -3.77 4.73
C CYS A 109 -2.48 -2.66 4.56
N LEU A 110 -2.90 -1.40 4.58
CA LEU A 110 -2.02 -0.23 4.52
C LEU A 110 -0.93 -0.30 5.59
N LEU A 111 -1.32 -0.47 6.86
CA LEU A 111 -0.38 -0.52 7.98
C LEU A 111 0.60 -1.68 7.83
N SER A 112 0.14 -2.87 7.43
CA SER A 112 1.03 -4.02 7.21
C SER A 112 2.02 -3.83 6.05
N THR A 113 1.63 -3.03 5.05
CA THR A 113 2.45 -2.73 3.88
C THR A 113 3.62 -1.82 4.24
N TYR A 114 3.41 -0.82 5.10
CA TYR A 114 4.41 0.23 5.37
C TYR A 114 5.05 0.19 6.75
N ALA A 115 4.38 -0.35 7.76
CA ALA A 115 4.87 -0.27 9.14
C ALA A 115 6.11 -1.13 9.32
N ALA A 116 7.24 -0.47 9.52
CA ALA A 116 8.46 -1.08 10.01
C ALA A 116 8.46 -1.13 11.55
N LEU A 117 9.22 -2.07 12.10
CA LEU A 117 9.61 -2.00 13.50
C LEU A 117 10.67 -0.89 13.68
N PRO A 118 10.80 -0.30 14.88
CA PRO A 118 11.88 0.62 15.21
C PRO A 118 13.26 0.00 14.94
N ALA A 119 14.26 0.82 14.59
CA ALA A 119 15.59 0.34 14.18
C ALA A 119 16.36 -0.46 15.25
N ASN A 120 15.95 -0.36 16.52
CA ASN A 120 16.52 -1.10 17.64
C ASN A 120 15.85 -2.46 17.88
N GLU A 121 14.85 -2.84 17.09
CA GLU A 121 14.15 -4.12 17.22
C GLU A 121 14.61 -5.11 16.15
N PRO A 122 14.88 -6.38 16.51
CA PRO A 122 15.28 -7.40 15.56
C PRO A 122 14.13 -7.74 14.63
N VAL A 123 14.38 -7.67 13.32
CA VAL A 123 13.48 -8.20 12.29
C VAL A 123 13.80 -9.68 12.10
N ASP A 124 12.79 -10.52 12.15
CA ASP A 124 12.93 -11.94 11.80
C ASP A 124 13.24 -12.06 10.29
N PRO A 125 14.43 -12.55 9.91
CA PRO A 125 14.80 -12.69 8.50
C PRO A 125 13.94 -13.71 7.75
N ASP A 126 13.24 -14.61 8.44
CA ASP A 126 12.37 -15.63 7.84
C ASP A 126 10.91 -15.14 7.71
N ASP A 127 10.58 -13.90 8.14
CA ASP A 127 9.25 -13.33 7.99
C ASP A 127 8.96 -12.94 6.53
N VAL A 128 8.42 -13.91 5.78
CA VAL A 128 7.98 -13.73 4.38
C VAL A 128 6.76 -12.81 4.22
N THR A 129 6.17 -12.29 5.31
CA THR A 129 5.06 -11.33 5.26
C THR A 129 5.53 -9.87 5.17
N VAL A 130 6.85 -9.65 5.24
CA VAL A 130 7.47 -8.34 5.14
C VAL A 130 7.30 -7.79 3.72
N SER A 131 6.63 -6.64 3.60
CA SER A 131 6.51 -5.93 2.33
C SER A 131 7.82 -5.19 2.00
N PRO A 132 8.28 -5.19 0.74
CA PRO A 132 9.40 -4.36 0.30
C PRO A 132 9.19 -2.87 0.59
N MET A 133 7.94 -2.40 0.68
CA MET A 133 7.63 -1.00 0.97
C MET A 133 8.10 -0.54 2.37
N ARG A 134 8.38 -1.47 3.30
CA ARG A 134 8.93 -1.13 4.62
C ARG A 134 10.33 -0.51 4.51
N SER A 135 11.09 -0.82 3.45
CA SER A 135 12.42 -0.24 3.23
C SER A 135 12.38 1.27 2.99
N LEU A 136 11.20 1.82 2.67
CA LEU A 136 11.00 3.27 2.50
C LEU A 136 10.95 4.02 3.82
N ALA A 137 10.83 3.30 4.95
CA ALA A 137 10.78 3.86 6.30
C ALA A 137 9.82 5.05 6.41
N LEU A 138 8.61 4.93 5.84
CA LEU A 138 7.54 5.95 5.84
C LEU A 138 6.57 5.84 7.02
N LEU A 139 6.61 4.71 7.73
CA LEU A 139 5.72 4.41 8.84
C LEU A 139 6.43 3.49 9.83
N VAL A 140 6.42 3.88 11.11
CA VAL A 140 6.98 3.08 12.21
C VAL A 140 5.86 2.65 13.14
N LYS A 141 5.88 1.40 13.60
CA LYS A 141 5.00 0.90 14.66
C LYS A 141 5.79 0.74 15.95
N HIS A 142 5.41 1.47 16.99
CA HIS A 142 6.03 1.36 18.31
C HIS A 142 5.43 0.17 19.07
N HIS A 143 6.22 -0.86 19.42
CA HIS A 143 5.68 -2.04 20.12
C HIS A 143 5.10 -1.68 21.49
N ASN A 144 5.74 -0.74 22.20
CA ASN A 144 5.45 -0.41 23.60
C ASN A 144 4.06 0.18 23.78
N THR A 145 3.65 0.99 22.81
CA THR A 145 2.38 1.73 22.87
C THR A 145 1.36 1.20 21.88
N GLY A 146 1.78 0.34 20.94
CA GLY A 146 0.96 -0.08 19.80
C GLY A 146 0.61 1.05 18.82
N ARG A 147 1.22 2.23 18.99
CA ARG A 147 0.97 3.42 18.17
C ARG A 147 1.80 3.38 16.90
N PHE A 148 1.31 4.09 15.90
CA PHE A 148 1.97 4.28 14.62
C PHE A 148 2.45 5.72 14.49
N GLU A 149 3.55 5.90 13.78
CA GLU A 149 4.15 7.19 13.51
C GLU A 149 4.53 7.30 12.03
N LYS A 150 3.97 8.29 11.33
CA LYS A 150 4.42 8.68 9.99
C LYS A 150 5.79 9.32 10.14
N THR A 151 6.74 8.92 9.32
CA THR A 151 8.08 9.53 9.28
C THR A 151 8.15 10.45 8.07
N GLN A 152 8.90 11.54 8.19
CA GLN A 152 9.20 12.38 7.03
C GLN A 152 10.32 11.68 6.21
N PRO A 153 10.20 11.64 4.87
CA PRO A 153 11.28 11.18 4.00
C PRO A 153 12.57 11.99 4.17
#